data_AF-A0A537KCK4-F1
#
_entry.id   AF-A0A537KCK4-F1
#
_cell.length_a   1.000
_cell.length_b   1.000
_cell.length_c   1.000
_cell.angle_alpha   90.00
_cell.angle_beta   90.00
_cell.angle_gamma   90.00
#
_symmetry.space_group_name_H-M   'P 1'
#
loop_
_entity.id
_entity.type
_entity.pdbx_description
1 polymer ?
#
loop_
_entity_poly.entity_id
_entity_poly.type
_entity_poly.pdbx_seq_one_letter_code
_entity_poly.pdbx_strand_id
1 'polypeptide(L)' 'MVPPTPPEGPARHRTVKPAPVFRVQAGAFNVHQNAQALFEQLRSRGYTAVIIESTGTPRYRVWVGGEL' A
#
# COMPACT_ATOMS: atom_id res chain seq x y z
N MET A 1 3.82 -52.29 24.46
CA MET A 1 3.94 -50.93 25.04
C MET A 1 4.10 -49.97 23.88
N VAL A 2 2.99 -49.41 23.39
CA VAL A 2 3.01 -48.36 22.37
C VAL A 2 3.24 -47.02 23.08
N PRO A 3 4.19 -46.17 22.64
CA PRO A 3 4.27 -44.82 23.19
C PRO A 3 2.98 -44.07 22.79
N PRO A 4 2.37 -43.28 23.70
CA PRO A 4 1.27 -42.43 23.30
C PRO A 4 1.78 -41.40 22.31
N THR A 5 1.16 -41.35 21.13
CA THR A 5 1.30 -40.24 20.20
C THR A 5 0.96 -38.95 20.96
N PRO A 6 1.81 -37.91 20.96
CA PRO A 6 1.44 -36.63 21.52
C PRO A 6 0.21 -36.12 20.76
N PRO A 7 -0.81 -35.54 21.44
CA PRO A 7 -1.92 -34.93 20.75
C PRO A 7 -1.35 -33.82 19.87
N GLU A 8 -1.61 -33.89 18.57
CA GLU A 8 -1.40 -32.79 17.63
C GLU A 8 -2.19 -31.58 18.18
N GLY A 9 -1.54 -30.76 18.98
CA GLY A 9 -2.05 -29.45 19.34
C GLY A 9 -2.29 -28.68 18.04
N PRO A 10 -3.26 -27.75 18.00
CA PRO A 10 -3.59 -27.06 16.77
C PRO A 10 -2.31 -26.48 16.19
N ALA A 11 -1.93 -26.99 15.01
CA ALA A 11 -0.82 -26.47 14.24
C ALA A 11 -0.98 -24.96 14.27
N ARG A 12 -0.03 -24.27 14.90
CA ARG A 12 -0.06 -22.82 14.98
C ARG A 12 0.18 -22.34 13.55
N HIS A 13 -0.90 -22.19 12.79
CA HIS A 13 -0.88 -21.45 11.55
C HIS A 13 -0.42 -20.07 11.95
N ARG A 14 0.87 -19.80 11.77
CA ARG A 14 1.40 -18.45 11.87
C ARG A 14 0.71 -17.73 10.73
N THR A 15 -0.42 -17.09 11.02
CA THR A 15 -1.08 -16.17 10.11
C THR A 15 0.01 -15.18 9.74
N VAL A 16 0.60 -15.34 8.56
CA VAL A 16 1.51 -14.37 8.00
C VAL A 16 0.61 -13.18 7.73
N LYS A 17 0.50 -12.27 8.71
CA LYS A 17 -0.14 -10.98 8.48
C LYS A 17 0.60 -10.39 7.28
N PRO A 18 -0.09 -10.03 6.19
CA PRO A 18 0.59 -9.40 5.08
C PRO A 18 1.35 -8.20 5.65
N ALA A 19 2.64 -8.11 5.32
CA ALA A 19 3.46 -6.99 5.78
C ALA A 19 2.76 -5.69 5.34
N PRO A 20 2.73 -4.65 6.19
CA PRO A 20 2.13 -3.38 5.82
C PRO A 20 2.80 -2.86 4.55
N VAL A 21 2.00 -2.64 3.50
CA VAL A 21 2.48 -2.07 2.25
C VAL A 21 2.57 -0.56 2.45
N PHE A 22 3.80 -0.04 2.48
CA PHE A 22 4.03 1.40 2.60
C PHE A 22 4.07 2.04 1.22
N ARG A 23 3.38 3.17 1.08
CA ARG A 23 3.41 4.02 -0.11
C ARG A 23 3.81 5.43 0.32
N VAL A 24 4.55 6.14 -0.52
CA VAL A 24 5.00 7.50 -0.22
C VAL A 24 3.98 8.49 -0.75
N GLN A 25 3.43 9.35 0.11
CA GLN A 25 2.61 10.47 -0.37
C GLN A 25 3.52 11.58 -0.89
N ALA A 26 3.61 11.71 -2.22
CA ALA A 26 4.41 12.74 -2.89
C ALA A 26 3.72 14.11 -2.89
N GLY A 27 2.38 14.16 -2.86
CA GLY A 27 1.65 15.42 -2.83
C GLY A 27 0.18 15.26 -2.46
N ALA A 28 -0.45 16.37 -2.07
CA ALA A 28 -1.85 16.42 -1.69
C ALA A 28 -2.44 17.77 -2.11
N PHE A 29 -3.39 17.75 -3.05
CA PHE A 29 -3.91 18.90 -3.76
C PHE A 29 -5.44 18.96 -3.70
N ASN A 30 -5.99 20.18 -3.66
CA ASN A 30 -7.42 20.40 -3.84
C ASN A 30 -7.83 20.52 -5.32
N VAL A 31 -6.86 20.70 -6.22
CA VAL A 31 -7.06 20.93 -7.66
C VAL A 31 -6.54 19.75 -8.45
N HIS A 32 -7.39 19.18 -9.32
CA HIS A 32 -7.05 18.01 -10.13
C HIS A 32 -5.84 18.25 -11.05
N GLN A 33 -5.78 19.39 -11.74
CA GLN A 33 -4.64 19.74 -12.62
C GLN A 33 -3.29 19.75 -11.90
N ASN A 34 -3.24 20.20 -10.65
CA ASN A 34 -2.00 20.20 -9.87
C ASN A 34 -1.56 18.77 -9.50
N ALA A 35 -2.51 17.90 -9.17
CA ALA A 35 -2.24 16.48 -8.93
C ALA A 35 -1.77 15.77 -10.21
N GLN A 36 -2.39 16.08 -11.34
CA GLN A 36 -2.01 15.54 -12.65
C GLN A 36 -0.61 16.00 -13.05
N ALA A 37 -0.28 17.28 -12.90
CA ALA A 37 1.05 17.79 -13.18
C ALA A 37 2.14 17.10 -12.34
N LEU A 38 1.87 16.80 -11.06
CA LEU A 38 2.82 16.04 -10.23
C LEU A 38 2.92 14.58 -10.69
N PHE A 39 1.79 13.94 -10.99
CA PHE A 39 1.75 12.57 -11.51
C PHE A 39 2.55 12.42 -12.82
N GLU A 40 2.38 13.34 -13.77
CA GLU A 40 3.12 13.35 -15.04
C GLU A 40 4.62 13.59 -14.83
N GLN A 41 5.00 14.50 -13.93
CA GLN A 41 6.40 14.72 -13.56
C GLN A 41 7.06 13.48 -12.96
N LEU A 42 6.35 12.79 -12.05
CA LEU A 42 6.84 11.57 -11.41
C LEU A 42 7.01 10.45 -12.44
N ARG A 43 6.02 10.28 -13.32
CA ARG A 43 6.05 9.29 -14.40
C ARG A 43 7.17 9.58 -15.42
N SER A 44 7.37 10.84 -15.77
CA SER A 44 8.46 11.29 -16.64
C SER A 44 9.84 10.99 -16.06
N ARG A 45 9.97 11.05 -14.72
CA ARG A 45 11.20 10.66 -14.00
C ARG A 45 11.34 9.15 -13.77
N GLY A 46 10.41 8.33 -14.26
CA GLY A 46 10.43 6.87 -14.12
C GLY A 46 9.84 6.34 -12.81
N TYR A 47 9.13 7.17 -12.04
CA TYR A 47 8.45 6.72 -10.82
C TYR A 47 7.02 6.25 -11.11
N THR A 48 6.61 5.16 -10.46
CA THR A 48 5.20 4.74 -10.42
C THR A 48 4.43 5.63 -9.46
N ALA A 49 3.60 6.52 -10.01
CA ALA A 49 2.71 7.39 -9.25
C ALA A 49 1.24 6.96 -9.43
N VAL A 50 0.37 7.34 -8.49
CA VAL A 50 -1.09 7.17 -8.56
C VAL A 50 -1.78 8.36 -7.91
N ILE A 51 -2.90 8.79 -8.51
CA ILE A 51 -3.77 9.81 -7.93
C ILE A 51 -4.93 9.11 -7.22
N ILE A 52 -5.10 9.41 -5.94
CA ILE A 52 -6.17 8.90 -5.09
C ILE A 52 -7.12 10.05 -4.79
N GLU A 53 -8.40 9.85 -5.03
CA GLU A 53 -9.44 10.76 -4.56
C GLU A 53 -9.84 10.40 -3.12
N SER A 54 -9.63 11.33 -2.20
CA SER A 54 -10.02 11.20 -0.81
C SER A 54 -11.32 11.94 -0.56
N THR A 55 -12.15 11.41 0.34
CA THR A 55 -13.38 12.07 0.79
C THR A 55 -13.11 13.32 1.66
N GLY A 56 -11.89 13.47 2.17
CA GLY A 56 -11.46 14.64 2.95
C GLY A 56 -10.75 15.72 2.12
N THR A 57 -10.44 16.85 2.76
CA THR A 57 -9.52 17.86 2.22
C THR A 57 -8.08 17.52 2.62
N PRO A 58 -7.11 17.54 1.70
CA PRO A 58 -7.23 17.76 0.26
C PRO A 58 -7.78 16.55 -0.52
N ARG A 59 -8.59 16.86 -1.56
CA ARG A 59 -9.39 15.87 -2.31
C ARG A 59 -8.56 14.95 -3.21
N TYR A 60 -7.45 15.43 -3.76
CA TYR A 60 -6.58 14.64 -4.64
C TYR A 60 -5.24 14.41 -3.96
N ARG A 61 -4.82 13.15 -3.80
CA ARG A 61 -3.53 12.80 -3.22
C ARG A 61 -2.71 12.02 -4.22
N VAL A 62 -1.44 12.35 -4.36
CA VAL A 62 -0.51 11.67 -5.26
C VAL A 62 0.40 10.79 -4.43
N TRP A 63 0.34 9.49 -4.65
CA TRP A 63 1.20 8.50 -4.01
C TRP A 63 2.22 7.96 -5.00
N VAL A 64 3.39 7.60 -4.51
CA VAL A 64 4.53 7.08 -5.28
C VAL A 64 5.06 5.83 -4.59
N GLY A 65 5.31 4.80 -5.39
CA GLY A 65 5.84 3.53 -4.89
C GLY A 65 4.80 2.70 -4.16
N GLY A 66 4.90 1.39 -4.35
CA GLY A 66 3.88 0.41 -3.99
C GLY A 66 3.60 -0.43 -5.23
N GLU A 67 4.15 -1.64 -5.23
CA GLU A 67 3.86 -2.67 -6.23
C GLU A 67 2.34 -2.77 -6.45
N LEU A 68 1.93 -2.86 -7.72
CA LEU A 68 0.52 -3.00 -8.14
C LEU A 68 0.05 -4.43 -7.95
#